data_AF-A0A0K2B6G1-F1
#
_entry.id   AF-A0A0K2B6G1-F1
#
_cell.length_a   1.000
_cell.length_b   1.000
_cell.length_c   1.000
_cell.angle_alpha   90.00
_cell.angle_beta   90.00
_cell.angle_gamma   90.00
#
_symmetry.space_group_name_H-M   'P 1'
#
loop_
_entity.id
_entity.type
_entity.pdbx_description
1 polymer ?
#
loop_
_entity_poly.entity_id
_entity_poly.type
_entity_poly.pdbx_seq_one_letter_code
_entity_poly.pdbx_strand_id
1 'polypeptide(L)'
;MGREIRRVPLDFEWPLNKVWEGFLMPDRFDEVDCSDCKNGYSPQAQNLYDLWYGYLPFDPASTGSTPWRHDSPGVRAFAERNVTQAPDYYGSGEAAIVREGQRLASLWNGQWSHHLSQEDVDALVAADRLRDFTHTWSREDGWQPKEPSVAPTAAEVNEWSLRGMGHDSINAHVVIEARCEREGVETRCPTCKGHGSMEKYEGQRAEAEAWEPTDPPKGDGWQLWETVSEGSPVSPVFATADDLAGWMSDPERGDRWVPGDVARKFIDDGWAPTGVVTPGRGYSSGVEAVGWSESQY
;
A
#
# COMPACT_ATOMS: atom_id res chain seq x y z
N MET A 1 10.31 4.76 6.83
CA MET A 1 9.64 4.05 7.94
C MET A 1 10.67 3.21 8.68
N GLY A 2 10.82 3.43 9.98
CA GLY A 2 11.91 2.84 10.76
C GLY A 2 12.01 3.36 12.20
N ARG A 3 13.15 3.11 12.84
CA ARG A 3 13.55 3.64 14.15
C ARG A 3 14.67 4.65 13.96
N GLU A 4 14.70 5.69 14.79
CA GLU A 4 15.74 6.70 14.73
C GLU A 4 16.12 7.21 16.12
N ILE A 5 17.34 7.73 16.24
CA ILE A 5 17.81 8.39 17.44
C ILE A 5 17.64 9.89 17.29
N ARG A 6 16.95 10.51 18.25
CA ARG A 6 16.84 11.97 18.34
C ARG A 6 17.54 12.49 19.59
N ARG A 7 17.98 13.74 19.48
CA ARG A 7 18.62 14.50 20.55
C ARG A 7 17.67 15.57 21.05
N VAL A 8 17.16 15.42 22.27
CA VAL A 8 16.12 16.28 22.88
C VAL A 8 16.56 16.79 24.25
N PRO A 9 15.96 17.85 24.82
CA PRO A 9 16.25 18.29 26.18
C PRO A 9 16.14 17.16 27.20
N LEU A 10 16.97 17.17 28.25
CA LEU A 10 16.96 16.12 29.29
C LEU A 10 15.64 16.09 30.07
N ASP A 11 14.98 17.24 30.14
CA ASP A 11 13.67 17.48 30.72
C ASP A 11 12.54 17.44 29.67
N PHE A 12 12.81 16.92 28.46
CA PHE A 12 11.79 16.77 27.44
C PHE A 12 10.74 15.74 27.88
N GLU A 13 9.55 16.25 28.20
CA GLU A 13 8.40 15.44 28.60
C GLU A 13 7.39 15.37 27.44
N TRP A 14 7.31 14.20 26.81
CA TRP A 14 6.24 13.86 25.88
C TRP A 14 5.76 12.43 26.13
N PRO A 15 4.45 12.14 26.05
CA PRO A 15 3.94 10.79 26.26
C PRO A 15 4.56 9.79 25.27
N LEU A 16 5.01 8.65 25.79
CA LEU A 16 5.56 7.59 24.93
C LEU A 16 4.49 7.02 24.00
N ASN A 17 4.89 6.69 22.77
CA ASN A 17 4.04 6.18 21.69
C ASN A 17 2.90 7.14 21.30
N LYS A 18 3.03 8.44 21.64
CA LYS A 18 2.14 9.48 21.14
C LYS A 18 2.87 10.29 20.08
N VAL A 19 2.23 10.45 18.91
CA VAL A 19 2.78 11.27 17.81
C VAL A 19 3.10 12.67 18.32
N TRP A 20 4.26 13.20 17.95
CA TRP A 20 4.65 14.57 18.26
C TRP A 20 3.73 15.55 17.53
N GLU A 21 3.14 16.50 18.26
CA GLU A 21 2.15 17.42 17.69
C GLU A 21 2.70 18.27 16.54
N GLY A 22 4.00 18.56 16.54
CA GLY A 22 4.63 19.28 15.44
C GLY A 22 4.67 18.52 14.11
N PHE A 23 4.40 17.21 14.12
CA PHE A 23 4.23 16.39 12.92
C PHE A 23 2.77 16.25 12.48
N LEU A 24 1.82 16.66 13.31
CA LEU A 24 0.40 16.61 12.99
C LEU A 24 -0.01 17.90 12.30
N MET A 25 -0.54 17.76 11.09
CA MET A 25 -1.17 18.87 10.39
C MET A 25 -2.34 19.39 11.23
N PRO A 26 -2.44 20.70 11.51
CA PRO A 26 -3.51 21.24 12.35
C PRO A 26 -4.91 21.05 11.76
N ASP A 27 -5.90 20.72 12.61
CA ASP A 27 -7.33 20.51 12.26
C ASP A 27 -7.97 21.69 11.48
N ARG A 28 -7.38 22.90 11.54
CA ARG A 28 -7.83 24.04 10.72
C ARG A 28 -7.71 23.77 9.22
N PHE A 29 -6.87 22.82 8.82
CA PHE A 29 -6.69 22.38 7.45
C PHE A 29 -7.60 21.23 7.03
N ASP A 30 -8.37 20.66 7.97
CA ASP A 30 -9.43 19.72 7.61
C ASP A 30 -10.42 20.42 6.70
N GLU A 31 -10.74 19.79 5.58
CA GLU A 31 -11.76 20.27 4.66
C GLU A 31 -13.15 19.81 5.09
N VAL A 32 -14.17 20.22 4.37
CA VAL A 32 -15.51 19.66 4.52
C VAL A 32 -15.80 18.71 3.36
N ASP A 33 -16.46 17.59 3.64
CA ASP A 33 -16.86 16.65 2.59
C ASP A 33 -17.72 17.35 1.52
N CYS A 34 -17.51 16.98 0.26
CA CYS A 34 -18.33 17.47 -0.83
C CYS A 34 -19.75 16.90 -0.68
N SER A 35 -20.78 17.76 -0.75
CA SER A 35 -22.18 17.32 -0.68
C SER A 35 -22.63 16.48 -1.88
N ASP A 36 -21.92 16.59 -3.00
CA ASP A 36 -22.38 16.10 -4.30
C ASP A 36 -21.64 14.86 -4.79
N CYS A 37 -20.61 14.40 -4.07
CA CYS A 37 -19.85 13.20 -4.41
C CYS A 37 -19.21 12.54 -3.18
N LYS A 38 -18.79 11.28 -3.32
CA LYS A 38 -18.14 10.54 -2.23
C LYS A 38 -16.62 10.66 -2.19
N ASN A 39 -15.99 10.83 -3.35
CA ASN A 39 -14.54 10.65 -3.54
C ASN A 39 -14.00 11.53 -4.69
N GLY A 40 -14.75 12.56 -5.09
CA GLY A 40 -14.35 13.46 -6.17
C GLY A 40 -14.80 13.01 -7.56
N TYR A 41 -15.37 11.82 -7.74
CA TYR A 41 -15.91 11.42 -9.03
C TYR A 41 -17.22 12.12 -9.40
N SER A 42 -17.43 12.29 -10.70
CA SER A 42 -18.75 12.58 -11.25
C SER A 42 -19.70 11.39 -11.01
N PRO A 43 -21.02 11.57 -11.15
CA PRO A 43 -21.97 10.47 -10.98
C PRO A 43 -21.67 9.25 -11.88
N GLN A 44 -21.23 9.48 -13.12
CA GLN A 44 -20.89 8.40 -14.05
C GLN A 44 -19.58 7.70 -13.68
N ALA A 45 -18.54 8.47 -13.32
CA ALA A 45 -17.29 7.87 -12.86
C ALA A 45 -17.47 7.09 -11.54
N GLN A 46 -18.35 7.54 -10.64
CA GLN A 46 -18.71 6.78 -9.44
C GLN A 46 -19.43 5.47 -9.79
N ASN A 47 -20.36 5.49 -10.76
CA ASN A 47 -21.02 4.28 -11.23
C ASN A 47 -20.01 3.25 -11.77
N LEU A 48 -19.07 3.71 -12.60
CA LEU A 48 -17.99 2.88 -13.15
C LEU A 48 -17.05 2.34 -12.05
N TYR A 49 -16.71 3.16 -11.05
CA TYR A 49 -15.96 2.73 -9.87
C TYR A 49 -16.70 1.64 -9.09
N ASP A 50 -18.00 1.79 -8.92
CA ASP A 50 -18.81 0.80 -8.21
C ASP A 50 -18.93 -0.52 -9.00
N LEU A 51 -18.93 -0.48 -10.34
CA LEU A 51 -18.84 -1.67 -11.19
C LEU A 51 -17.44 -2.31 -11.14
N TRP A 52 -16.38 -1.51 -11.07
CA TRP A 52 -14.99 -1.97 -10.97
C TRP A 52 -14.77 -2.91 -9.79
N TYR A 53 -15.22 -2.49 -8.60
CA TYR A 53 -15.08 -3.26 -7.36
C TYR A 53 -16.28 -4.16 -7.03
N GLY A 54 -17.28 -4.23 -7.90
CA GLY A 54 -18.47 -5.07 -7.71
C GLY A 54 -19.40 -4.61 -6.59
N TYR A 55 -19.39 -3.31 -6.27
CA TYR A 55 -20.41 -2.67 -5.42
C TYR A 55 -21.75 -2.51 -6.14
N LEU A 56 -21.73 -2.53 -7.48
CA LEU A 56 -22.90 -2.68 -8.33
C LEU A 56 -22.83 -3.99 -9.14
N PRO A 57 -23.98 -4.60 -9.48
CA PRO A 57 -24.00 -5.75 -10.37
C PRO A 57 -23.34 -5.43 -11.71
N PHE A 58 -22.36 -6.24 -12.09
CA PHE A 58 -21.64 -6.14 -13.36
C PHE A 58 -21.91 -7.37 -14.23
N ASP A 59 -21.97 -7.18 -15.54
CA ASP A 59 -22.11 -8.25 -16.54
C ASP A 59 -20.85 -8.31 -17.43
N PRO A 60 -20.06 -9.39 -17.39
CA PRO A 60 -18.89 -9.59 -18.26
C PRO A 60 -19.17 -9.38 -19.75
N ALA A 61 -20.40 -9.68 -20.21
CA ALA A 61 -20.74 -9.50 -21.62
C ALA A 61 -20.72 -8.02 -22.05
N SER A 62 -20.88 -7.08 -21.12
CA SER A 62 -20.84 -5.64 -21.39
C SER A 62 -19.48 -5.14 -21.91
N THR A 63 -18.41 -5.90 -21.66
CA THR A 63 -17.05 -5.62 -22.15
C THR A 63 -16.60 -6.62 -23.22
N GLY A 64 -17.49 -7.52 -23.66
CA GLY A 64 -17.15 -8.63 -24.55
C GLY A 64 -16.36 -9.75 -23.86
N SER A 65 -16.22 -9.73 -22.53
CA SER A 65 -15.53 -10.76 -21.77
C SER A 65 -16.42 -11.99 -21.57
N THR A 66 -15.81 -13.16 -21.49
CA THR A 66 -16.52 -14.42 -21.20
C THR A 66 -16.53 -14.65 -19.68
N PRO A 67 -17.68 -14.94 -19.06
CA PRO A 67 -17.73 -15.25 -17.64
C PRO A 67 -16.82 -16.42 -17.27
N TRP A 68 -16.12 -16.26 -16.14
CA TRP A 68 -15.32 -17.30 -15.53
C TRP A 68 -16.18 -18.48 -15.09
N ARG A 69 -15.58 -19.66 -15.14
CA ARG A 69 -16.15 -20.90 -14.61
C ARG A 69 -15.26 -21.44 -13.52
N HIS A 70 -15.81 -22.32 -12.69
CA HIS A 70 -15.06 -23.00 -11.64
C HIS A 70 -13.87 -23.82 -12.16
N ASP A 71 -13.93 -24.27 -13.42
CA ASP A 71 -12.88 -25.02 -14.12
C ASP A 71 -11.97 -24.14 -14.98
N SER A 72 -12.16 -22.82 -15.00
CA SER A 72 -11.21 -21.89 -15.61
C SER A 72 -9.85 -22.04 -14.92
N PRO A 73 -8.71 -22.11 -15.66
CA PRO A 73 -7.41 -22.44 -15.08
C PRO A 73 -7.00 -21.57 -13.87
N GLY A 74 -7.11 -20.24 -13.98
CA GLY A 74 -6.79 -19.32 -12.88
C GLY A 74 -7.71 -19.48 -11.67
N VAL A 75 -9.02 -19.67 -11.90
CA VAL A 75 -10.01 -19.92 -10.84
C VAL A 75 -9.70 -21.20 -10.10
N ARG A 76 -9.47 -22.30 -10.82
CA ARG A 76 -9.17 -23.60 -10.23
C ARG A 76 -7.88 -23.54 -9.42
N ALA A 77 -6.82 -22.94 -9.96
CA ALA A 77 -5.55 -22.82 -9.26
C ALA A 77 -5.67 -22.02 -7.94
N PHE A 78 -6.46 -20.93 -7.94
CA PHE A 78 -6.69 -20.14 -6.73
C PHE A 78 -7.54 -20.91 -5.71
N ALA A 79 -8.57 -21.63 -6.16
CA ALA A 79 -9.38 -22.48 -5.30
C ALA A 79 -8.56 -23.60 -4.64
N GLU A 80 -7.72 -24.28 -5.42
CA GLU A 80 -6.79 -25.30 -4.92
C GLU A 80 -5.84 -24.72 -3.85
N ARG A 81 -5.30 -23.52 -4.08
CA ARG A 81 -4.47 -22.81 -3.10
C ARG A 81 -5.23 -22.53 -1.80
N ASN A 82 -6.44 -21.94 -1.88
CA ASN A 82 -7.24 -21.60 -0.70
C ASN A 82 -7.59 -22.85 0.13
N VAL A 83 -8.07 -23.92 -0.54
CA VAL A 83 -8.40 -25.20 0.09
C VAL A 83 -7.18 -25.84 0.75
N THR A 84 -6.01 -25.76 0.11
CA THR A 84 -4.77 -26.32 0.65
C THR A 84 -4.25 -25.53 1.86
N GLN A 85 -4.37 -24.20 1.84
CA GLN A 85 -3.87 -23.33 2.91
C GLN A 85 -4.78 -23.30 4.15
N ALA A 86 -6.08 -23.53 3.99
CA ALA A 86 -7.04 -23.47 5.09
C ALA A 86 -8.10 -24.59 5.00
N PRO A 87 -7.69 -25.87 5.09
CA PRO A 87 -8.60 -27.01 4.93
C PRO A 87 -9.68 -27.06 6.02
N ASP A 88 -9.42 -26.55 7.23
CA ASP A 88 -10.41 -26.50 8.30
C ASP A 88 -11.58 -25.56 8.00
N TYR A 89 -11.36 -24.54 7.18
CA TYR A 89 -12.38 -23.58 6.76
C TYR A 89 -13.08 -24.03 5.47
N TYR A 90 -12.30 -24.35 4.43
CA TYR A 90 -12.85 -24.66 3.11
C TYR A 90 -13.28 -26.13 2.95
N GLY A 91 -12.86 -27.02 3.84
CA GLY A 91 -12.92 -28.47 3.66
C GLY A 91 -11.74 -28.99 2.83
N SER A 92 -11.81 -30.24 2.37
CA SER A 92 -10.74 -30.89 1.59
C SER A 92 -11.28 -31.69 0.40
N GLY A 93 -10.39 -31.98 -0.55
CA GLY A 93 -10.69 -32.78 -1.75
C GLY A 93 -11.42 -32.00 -2.87
N GLU A 94 -11.71 -32.71 -3.96
CA GLU A 94 -12.24 -32.12 -5.20
C GLU A 94 -13.57 -31.36 -5.00
N ALA A 95 -14.46 -31.87 -4.15
CA ALA A 95 -15.73 -31.21 -3.89
C ALA A 95 -15.56 -29.83 -3.22
N ALA A 96 -14.56 -29.69 -2.33
CA ALA A 96 -14.23 -28.40 -1.72
C ALA A 96 -13.64 -27.43 -2.75
N ILE A 97 -12.75 -27.92 -3.63
CA ILE A 97 -12.15 -27.14 -4.72
C ILE A 97 -13.22 -26.64 -5.69
N VAL A 98 -14.13 -27.48 -6.13
CA VAL A 98 -15.23 -27.08 -7.05
C VAL A 98 -16.13 -26.03 -6.41
N ARG A 99 -16.51 -26.22 -5.13
CA ARG A 99 -17.33 -25.24 -4.40
C ARG A 99 -16.63 -23.89 -4.29
N GLU A 100 -15.36 -23.88 -3.91
CA GLU A 100 -14.59 -22.64 -3.82
C GLU A 100 -14.41 -21.98 -5.20
N GLY A 101 -14.14 -22.78 -6.23
CA GLY A 101 -14.06 -22.29 -7.61
C GLY A 101 -15.35 -21.66 -8.10
N GLN A 102 -16.51 -22.21 -7.76
CA GLN A 102 -17.82 -21.61 -8.06
C GLN A 102 -18.03 -20.27 -7.34
N ARG A 103 -17.62 -20.19 -6.06
CA ARG A 103 -17.69 -18.95 -5.28
C ARG A 103 -16.79 -17.86 -5.87
N LEU A 104 -15.54 -18.20 -6.18
CA LEU A 104 -14.56 -17.29 -6.78
C LEU A 104 -14.99 -16.82 -8.18
N ALA A 105 -15.42 -17.74 -9.05
CA ALA A 105 -15.95 -17.39 -10.36
C ALA A 105 -17.14 -16.42 -10.24
N SER A 106 -18.07 -16.67 -9.33
CA SER A 106 -19.21 -15.78 -9.10
C SER A 106 -18.77 -14.40 -8.59
N LEU A 107 -17.80 -14.36 -7.67
CA LEU A 107 -17.25 -13.11 -7.13
C LEU A 107 -16.56 -12.27 -8.22
N TRP A 108 -15.72 -12.88 -9.05
CA TRP A 108 -14.97 -12.18 -10.07
C TRP A 108 -15.82 -11.79 -11.28
N ASN A 109 -16.81 -12.62 -11.63
CA ASN A 109 -17.80 -12.27 -12.65
C ASN A 109 -18.63 -11.04 -12.28
N GLY A 110 -18.73 -10.69 -11.00
CA GLY A 110 -19.41 -9.50 -10.53
C GLY A 110 -18.56 -8.23 -10.52
N GLN A 111 -17.33 -8.25 -11.06
CA GLN A 111 -16.38 -7.13 -10.98
C GLN A 111 -15.79 -6.82 -12.35
N TRP A 112 -15.88 -5.56 -12.78
CA TRP A 112 -15.30 -5.14 -14.06
C TRP A 112 -13.77 -5.29 -14.09
N SER A 113 -13.10 -5.18 -12.95
CA SER A 113 -11.64 -5.36 -12.82
C SER A 113 -11.11 -6.74 -13.29
N HIS A 114 -11.97 -7.74 -13.44
CA HIS A 114 -11.62 -9.07 -13.97
C HIS A 114 -12.11 -9.32 -15.40
N HIS A 115 -12.72 -8.31 -16.01
CA HIS A 115 -13.42 -8.40 -17.29
C HIS A 115 -13.20 -7.11 -18.10
N LEU A 116 -11.95 -6.69 -18.22
CA LEU A 116 -11.56 -5.56 -19.06
C LEU A 116 -11.86 -5.84 -20.54
N SER A 117 -12.26 -4.80 -21.26
CA SER A 117 -12.28 -4.79 -22.72
C SER A 117 -10.87 -4.53 -23.28
N GLN A 118 -10.66 -4.70 -24.58
CA GLN A 118 -9.36 -4.38 -25.19
C GLN A 118 -9.03 -2.89 -25.07
N GLU A 119 -10.02 -2.00 -25.19
CA GLU A 119 -9.83 -0.55 -25.03
C GLU A 119 -9.35 -0.20 -23.61
N ASP A 120 -9.83 -0.92 -22.59
CA ASP A 120 -9.40 -0.72 -21.20
C ASP A 120 -7.94 -1.17 -21.01
N VAL A 121 -7.57 -2.31 -21.63
CA VAL A 121 -6.17 -2.78 -21.64
C VAL A 121 -5.27 -1.81 -22.38
N ASP A 122 -5.68 -1.30 -23.54
CA ASP A 122 -4.91 -0.35 -24.32
C ASP A 122 -4.65 0.95 -23.53
N ALA A 123 -5.65 1.42 -22.77
CA ALA A 123 -5.50 2.55 -21.85
C ALA A 123 -4.47 2.26 -20.74
N LEU A 124 -4.49 1.06 -20.16
CA LEU A 124 -3.51 0.65 -19.17
C LEU A 124 -2.09 0.51 -19.75
N VAL A 125 -1.95 0.01 -20.98
CA VAL A 125 -0.65 -0.02 -21.68
C VAL A 125 -0.13 1.39 -21.92
N ALA A 126 -0.98 2.29 -22.41
CA ALA A 126 -0.61 3.69 -22.66
C ALA A 126 -0.20 4.43 -21.38
N ALA A 127 -0.79 4.08 -20.23
CA ALA A 127 -0.45 4.59 -18.91
C ALA A 127 0.71 3.84 -18.22
N ASP A 128 1.40 2.93 -18.91
CA ASP A 128 2.52 2.13 -18.41
C ASP A 128 2.19 1.31 -17.14
N ARG A 129 0.97 0.76 -17.10
CA ARG A 129 0.42 0.05 -15.93
C ARG A 129 0.52 -1.48 -16.00
N LEU A 130 0.95 -2.04 -17.14
CA LEU A 130 1.00 -3.48 -17.39
C LEU A 130 2.43 -4.00 -17.56
N ARG A 131 3.34 -3.57 -16.69
CA ARG A 131 4.78 -3.90 -16.78
C ARG A 131 5.09 -5.40 -16.73
N ASP A 132 4.26 -6.21 -16.09
CA ASP A 132 4.39 -7.68 -16.13
C ASP A 132 4.35 -8.22 -17.57
N PHE A 133 3.60 -7.55 -18.46
CA PHE A 133 3.50 -7.89 -19.86
C PHE A 133 4.51 -7.14 -20.71
N THR A 134 4.70 -5.85 -20.48
CA THR A 134 5.48 -4.97 -21.37
C THR A 134 6.97 -4.90 -21.03
N HIS A 135 7.38 -5.37 -19.85
CA HIS A 135 8.76 -5.27 -19.36
C HIS A 135 9.29 -6.61 -18.81
N THR A 136 10.61 -6.70 -18.70
CA THR A 136 11.33 -7.74 -17.96
C THR A 136 12.05 -7.11 -16.78
N TRP A 137 12.07 -7.77 -15.62
CA TRP A 137 12.80 -7.30 -14.45
C TRP A 137 14.10 -8.10 -14.23
N SER A 138 15.21 -7.41 -13.99
CA SER A 138 16.45 -7.99 -13.48
C SER A 138 16.90 -7.22 -12.22
N ARG A 139 17.75 -7.84 -11.39
CA ARG A 139 18.31 -7.15 -10.21
C ARG A 139 19.30 -6.05 -10.59
N GLU A 140 19.99 -6.21 -11.72
CA GLU A 140 21.02 -5.27 -12.19
C GLU A 140 20.41 -4.06 -12.89
N ASP A 141 19.39 -4.28 -13.72
CA ASP A 141 18.83 -3.26 -14.61
C ASP A 141 17.43 -2.79 -14.21
N GLY A 142 16.80 -3.46 -13.24
CA GLY A 142 15.42 -3.22 -12.88
C GLY A 142 14.45 -3.58 -14.02
N TRP A 143 13.36 -2.84 -14.13
CA TRP A 143 12.35 -3.03 -15.18
C TRP A 143 12.83 -2.44 -16.51
N GLN A 144 12.99 -3.29 -17.52
CA GLN A 144 13.40 -2.93 -18.87
C GLN A 144 12.30 -3.27 -19.88
N PRO A 145 11.96 -2.38 -20.82
CA PRO A 145 10.97 -2.66 -21.86
C PRO A 145 11.34 -3.89 -22.68
N LYS A 146 10.36 -4.71 -23.05
CA LYS A 146 10.56 -5.83 -23.97
C LYS A 146 10.73 -5.31 -25.40
N GLU A 147 11.67 -5.91 -26.12
CA GLU A 147 11.90 -5.66 -27.55
C GLU A 147 11.69 -6.96 -28.35
N PRO A 148 10.70 -7.03 -29.26
CA PRO A 148 9.75 -5.96 -29.61
C PRO A 148 8.70 -5.71 -28.51
N SER A 149 8.10 -4.52 -28.52
CA SER A 149 7.03 -4.16 -27.60
C SER A 149 5.87 -5.15 -27.65
N VAL A 150 5.40 -5.60 -26.48
CA VAL A 150 4.27 -6.53 -26.36
C VAL A 150 2.99 -5.74 -26.07
N ALA A 151 1.94 -5.95 -26.87
CA ALA A 151 0.59 -5.47 -26.58
C ALA A 151 -0.25 -6.64 -26.06
N PRO A 152 -0.50 -6.75 -24.74
CA PRO A 152 -1.29 -7.84 -24.20
C PRO A 152 -2.76 -7.72 -24.63
N THR A 153 -3.40 -8.87 -24.77
CA THR A 153 -4.83 -8.95 -25.05
C THR A 153 -5.65 -8.81 -23.77
N ALA A 154 -6.90 -8.37 -23.90
CA ALA A 154 -7.87 -8.37 -22.80
C ALA A 154 -7.98 -9.73 -22.10
N ALA A 155 -7.97 -10.82 -22.86
CA ALA A 155 -8.03 -12.17 -22.30
C ALA A 155 -6.82 -12.50 -21.41
N GLU A 156 -5.61 -12.12 -21.85
CA GLU A 156 -4.38 -12.33 -21.08
C GLU A 156 -4.36 -11.50 -19.78
N VAL A 157 -4.76 -10.23 -19.85
CA VAL A 157 -4.82 -9.35 -18.67
C VAL A 157 -5.91 -9.82 -17.70
N ASN A 158 -7.09 -10.20 -18.21
CA ASN A 158 -8.18 -10.71 -17.39
C ASN A 158 -7.79 -12.01 -16.67
N GLU A 159 -7.12 -12.95 -17.34
CA GLU A 159 -6.60 -14.17 -16.69
C GLU A 159 -5.47 -13.85 -15.68
N TRP A 160 -4.59 -12.88 -15.99
CA TRP A 160 -3.57 -12.40 -15.05
C TRP A 160 -4.18 -11.78 -13.80
N SER A 161 -5.29 -11.05 -13.92
CA SER A 161 -5.97 -10.41 -12.79
C SER A 161 -6.45 -11.39 -11.71
N LEU A 162 -6.60 -12.68 -12.06
CA LEU A 162 -6.98 -13.74 -11.12
C LEU A 162 -5.79 -14.20 -10.23
N ARG A 163 -4.58 -13.69 -10.50
CA ARG A 163 -3.33 -14.14 -9.89
C ARG A 163 -2.58 -12.94 -9.28
N GLY A 164 -1.75 -13.21 -8.27
CA GLY A 164 -0.92 -12.18 -7.64
C GLY A 164 -1.73 -11.08 -6.97
N MET A 165 -1.26 -9.83 -7.10
CA MET A 165 -1.90 -8.63 -6.53
C MET A 165 -2.98 -8.01 -7.43
N GLY A 166 -3.13 -8.46 -8.68
CA GLY A 166 -4.14 -7.96 -9.61
C GLY A 166 -4.03 -6.45 -9.90
N HIS A 167 -5.16 -5.80 -10.15
CA HIS A 167 -5.22 -4.36 -10.38
C HIS A 167 -5.27 -3.55 -9.08
N ASP A 168 -4.58 -2.42 -9.05
CA ASP A 168 -4.65 -1.43 -7.98
C ASP A 168 -5.64 -0.28 -8.29
N SER A 169 -5.75 0.68 -7.37
CA SER A 169 -6.64 1.84 -7.54
C SER A 169 -6.21 2.78 -8.67
N ILE A 170 -4.92 2.82 -9.01
CA ILE A 170 -4.43 3.61 -10.14
C ILE A 170 -4.93 3.00 -11.45
N ASN A 171 -4.90 1.67 -11.57
CA ASN A 171 -5.46 0.98 -12.73
C ASN A 171 -6.96 1.26 -12.87
N ALA A 172 -7.70 1.24 -11.75
CA ALA A 172 -9.12 1.61 -11.74
C ALA A 172 -9.32 3.03 -12.27
N HIS A 173 -8.55 3.99 -11.77
CA HIS A 173 -8.64 5.40 -12.19
C HIS A 173 -8.38 5.57 -13.69
N VAL A 174 -7.31 4.97 -14.21
CA VAL A 174 -6.96 5.04 -15.65
C VAL A 174 -8.09 4.49 -16.52
N VAL A 175 -8.64 3.32 -16.16
CA VAL A 175 -9.69 2.69 -16.96
C VAL A 175 -11.01 3.48 -16.87
N ILE A 176 -11.36 3.99 -15.69
CA ILE A 176 -12.55 4.83 -15.50
C ILE A 176 -12.43 6.13 -16.29
N GLU A 177 -11.28 6.82 -16.23
CA GLU A 177 -11.04 8.05 -17.00
C GLU A 177 -11.14 7.78 -18.51
N ALA A 178 -10.48 6.74 -18.99
CA ALA A 178 -10.55 6.36 -20.39
C ALA A 178 -11.98 6.02 -20.82
N ARG A 179 -12.77 5.37 -19.96
CA ARG A 179 -14.17 5.04 -20.24
C ARG A 179 -15.05 6.29 -20.28
N CYS A 180 -14.89 7.20 -19.32
CA CYS A 180 -15.58 8.48 -19.29
C CYS A 180 -15.27 9.32 -20.54
N GLU A 181 -13.99 9.36 -20.97
CA GLU A 181 -13.58 10.03 -22.20
C GLU A 181 -14.29 9.46 -23.43
N ARG A 182 -14.32 8.13 -23.58
CA ARG A 182 -15.03 7.46 -24.69
C ARG A 182 -16.53 7.74 -24.68
N GLU A 183 -17.12 7.87 -23.50
CA GLU A 183 -18.54 8.22 -23.31
C GLU A 183 -18.83 9.73 -23.44
N GLY A 184 -17.80 10.57 -23.55
CA GLY A 184 -17.94 12.03 -23.64
C GLY A 184 -18.46 12.67 -22.36
N VAL A 185 -18.14 12.11 -21.20
CA VAL A 185 -18.56 12.59 -19.88
C VAL A 185 -17.36 13.00 -19.03
N GLU A 186 -17.57 13.98 -18.15
CA GLU A 186 -16.56 14.40 -17.18
C GLU A 186 -16.33 13.32 -16.12
N THR A 187 -15.06 12.98 -15.84
CA THR A 187 -14.72 12.03 -14.77
C THR A 187 -14.85 12.65 -13.39
N ARG A 188 -14.62 13.97 -13.27
CA ARG A 188 -14.51 14.65 -11.98
C ARG A 188 -15.84 15.30 -11.58
N CYS A 189 -16.10 15.34 -10.28
CA CYS A 189 -17.24 16.03 -9.70
C CYS A 189 -17.19 17.52 -10.09
N PRO A 190 -18.28 18.10 -10.61
CA PRO A 190 -18.30 19.51 -11.01
C PRO A 190 -18.20 20.48 -9.83
N THR A 191 -18.52 20.04 -8.62
CA THR A 191 -18.52 20.88 -7.40
C THR A 191 -17.12 20.95 -6.81
N CYS A 192 -16.56 19.80 -6.43
CA CYS A 192 -15.23 19.74 -5.80
C CYS A 192 -14.07 19.49 -6.78
N LYS A 193 -14.34 19.40 -8.09
CA LYS A 193 -13.31 19.26 -9.15
C LYS A 193 -12.35 18.07 -8.98
N GLY A 194 -12.84 16.99 -8.37
CA GLY A 194 -12.03 15.77 -8.14
C GLY A 194 -11.47 15.62 -6.74
N HIS A 195 -11.63 16.63 -5.87
CA HIS A 195 -11.02 16.59 -4.54
C HIS A 195 -11.77 15.72 -3.52
N GLY A 196 -13.07 15.46 -3.74
CA GLY A 196 -13.92 14.78 -2.74
C GLY A 196 -14.33 15.65 -1.56
N SER A 197 -13.68 16.80 -1.38
CA SER A 197 -13.90 17.76 -0.31
C SER A 197 -13.81 19.21 -0.83
N MET A 198 -14.21 20.16 0.02
CA MET A 198 -14.23 21.59 -0.26
C MET A 198 -13.44 22.35 0.80
N GLU A 199 -12.74 23.39 0.36
CA GLU A 199 -12.10 24.32 1.28
C GLU A 199 -13.13 25.04 2.16
N LYS A 200 -12.83 25.17 3.46
CA LYS A 200 -13.60 25.98 4.43
C LYS A 200 -13.40 27.49 4.18
N TYR A 201 -12.27 27.87 3.60
CA TYR A 201 -11.90 29.24 3.27
C TYR A 201 -10.95 29.25 2.07
N GLU A 202 -10.97 30.34 1.30
CA GLU A 202 -10.13 30.48 0.10
C GLU A 202 -8.65 30.33 0.44
N GLY A 203 -7.96 29.40 -0.24
CA GLY A 203 -6.53 29.17 -0.08
C GLY A 203 -6.15 28.20 1.05
N GLN A 204 -7.12 27.55 1.69
CA GLN A 204 -6.88 26.55 2.73
C GLN A 204 -5.91 25.45 2.28
N ARG A 205 -6.05 24.92 1.06
CA ARG A 205 -5.17 23.87 0.51
C ARG A 205 -3.76 24.38 0.28
N ALA A 206 -3.61 25.59 -0.24
CA ALA A 206 -2.31 26.19 -0.46
C ALA A 206 -1.58 26.43 0.88
N GLU A 207 -2.31 26.85 1.92
CA GLU A 207 -1.76 26.96 3.27
C GLU A 207 -1.40 25.60 3.87
N ALA A 208 -2.21 24.56 3.63
CA ALA A 208 -1.96 23.20 4.10
C ALA A 208 -0.75 22.57 3.39
N GLU A 209 -0.61 22.77 2.08
CA GLU A 209 0.53 22.32 1.28
C GLU A 209 1.83 23.05 1.68
N ALA A 210 1.73 24.32 2.08
CA ALA A 210 2.86 25.09 2.58
C ALA A 210 3.15 24.87 4.08
N TRP A 211 2.34 24.08 4.79
CA TRP A 211 2.58 23.77 6.19
C TRP A 211 3.77 22.82 6.31
N GLU A 212 4.74 23.21 7.14
CA GLU A 212 5.93 22.42 7.40
C GLU A 212 5.86 21.87 8.82
N PRO A 213 6.15 20.58 9.01
CA PRO A 213 6.26 19.99 10.33
C PRO A 213 7.38 20.64 11.13
N THR A 214 7.21 20.70 12.44
CA THR A 214 8.23 21.19 13.37
C THR A 214 8.82 20.04 14.16
N ASP A 215 10.13 19.87 14.11
CA ASP A 215 10.84 18.89 14.94
C ASP A 215 10.66 19.19 16.44
N PRO A 216 10.73 18.15 17.30
CA PRO A 216 10.89 18.35 18.74
C PRO A 216 12.15 19.20 19.02
N PRO A 217 12.17 19.94 20.14
CA PRO A 217 13.31 20.78 20.49
C PRO A 217 14.59 19.96 20.55
N LYS A 218 15.69 20.55 20.08
CA LYS A 218 17.02 19.92 20.16
C LYS A 218 17.59 20.10 21.56
N GLY A 219 18.24 19.06 22.09
CA GLY A 219 18.94 19.11 23.37
C GLY A 219 19.95 17.99 23.53
N ASP A 220 20.51 17.84 24.73
CA ASP A 220 21.64 16.94 24.96
C ASP A 220 21.24 15.48 25.22
N GLY A 221 19.98 15.22 25.58
CA GLY A 221 19.46 13.89 25.87
C GLY A 221 19.31 13.01 24.64
N TRP A 222 19.33 11.69 24.86
CA TRP A 222 19.23 10.65 23.85
C TRP A 222 17.88 9.96 23.96
N GLN A 223 17.17 9.82 22.85
CA GLN A 223 15.85 9.19 22.84
C GLN A 223 15.65 8.37 21.57
N LEU A 224 15.04 7.19 21.72
CA LEU A 224 14.60 6.35 20.61
C LEU A 224 13.23 6.82 20.12
N TRP A 225 13.12 7.01 18.82
CA TRP A 225 11.89 7.38 18.12
C TRP A 225 11.51 6.34 17.07
N GLU A 226 10.23 6.25 16.77
CA GLU A 226 9.75 5.66 15.50
C GLU A 226 9.45 6.73 14.48
N THR A 227 9.60 6.37 13.22
CA THR A 227 9.17 7.14 12.04
C THR A 227 8.02 6.45 11.30
N VAL A 228 7.44 5.40 11.90
CA VAL A 228 6.19 4.78 11.47
C VAL A 228 5.07 5.53 12.18
N SER A 229 3.95 5.80 11.51
CA SER A 229 2.81 6.56 12.06
C SER A 229 3.21 7.92 12.62
N GLU A 230 3.71 8.79 11.74
CA GLU A 230 3.86 10.24 11.96
C GLU A 230 4.90 10.69 13.00
N GLY A 231 5.53 9.78 13.76
CA GLY A 231 6.72 10.08 14.56
C GLY A 231 6.47 10.25 16.06
N SER A 232 6.94 9.30 16.89
CA SER A 232 6.73 9.31 18.34
C SER A 232 7.96 8.86 19.15
N PRO A 233 8.14 9.36 20.38
CA PRO A 233 9.17 8.84 21.28
C PRO A 233 8.74 7.50 21.85
N VAL A 234 9.67 6.54 21.86
CA VAL A 234 9.42 5.16 22.29
C VAL A 234 10.18 4.84 23.57
N SER A 235 11.21 5.63 23.87
CA SER A 235 11.97 5.56 25.11
C SER A 235 11.82 6.82 25.95
N PRO A 236 12.08 6.74 27.27
CA PRO A 236 12.47 7.90 28.06
C PRO A 236 13.69 8.61 27.44
N VAL A 237 13.96 9.83 27.92
CA VAL A 237 15.18 10.57 27.58
C VAL A 237 16.32 10.11 28.48
N PHE A 238 17.48 9.84 27.89
CA PHE A 238 18.68 9.42 28.60
C PHE A 238 19.79 10.46 28.51
N ALA A 239 20.60 10.60 29.56
CA ALA A 239 21.71 11.56 29.56
C ALA A 239 22.84 11.14 28.62
N THR A 240 23.02 9.83 28.41
CA THR A 240 24.09 9.28 27.58
C THR A 240 23.55 8.26 26.58
N ALA A 241 24.29 8.09 25.48
CA ALA A 241 24.04 7.02 24.51
C ALA A 241 24.18 5.62 25.14
N ASP A 242 25.04 5.46 26.14
CA ASP A 242 25.25 4.17 26.81
C ASP A 242 24.06 3.79 27.70
N ASP A 243 23.42 4.77 28.37
CA ASP A 243 22.20 4.52 29.13
C ASP A 243 21.04 4.09 28.21
N LEU A 244 20.93 4.75 27.05
CA LEU A 244 19.96 4.35 26.02
C LEU A 244 20.28 2.95 25.47
N ALA A 245 21.54 2.63 25.21
CA ALA A 245 21.96 1.30 24.76
C ALA A 245 21.61 0.23 25.81
N GLY A 246 21.90 0.50 27.08
CA GLY A 246 21.54 -0.38 28.19
C GLY A 246 20.03 -0.63 28.26
N TRP A 247 19.23 0.43 28.11
CA TRP A 247 17.78 0.30 28.03
C TRP A 247 17.34 -0.50 26.78
N MET A 248 17.95 -0.29 25.61
CA MET A 248 17.67 -1.04 24.37
C MET A 248 18.00 -2.53 24.46
N SER A 249 18.90 -2.91 25.35
CA SER A 249 19.36 -4.28 25.52
C SER A 249 18.78 -5.01 26.71
N ASP A 250 17.83 -4.39 27.41
CA ASP A 250 17.18 -4.99 28.57
C ASP A 250 16.09 -6.01 28.14
N PRO A 251 16.29 -7.32 28.40
CA PRO A 251 15.31 -8.34 28.04
C PRO A 251 14.01 -8.26 28.84
N GLU A 252 13.97 -7.55 29.97
CA GLU A 252 12.74 -7.37 30.76
C GLU A 252 11.70 -6.52 30.02
N ARG A 253 12.11 -5.83 28.95
CA ARG A 253 11.24 -5.00 28.11
C ARG A 253 10.38 -5.78 27.12
N GLY A 254 10.52 -7.09 27.03
CA GLY A 254 9.73 -7.95 26.16
C GLY A 254 10.50 -8.41 24.92
N ASP A 255 9.86 -8.48 23.76
CA ASP A 255 10.37 -9.11 22.54
C ASP A 255 11.16 -8.16 21.62
N ARG A 256 11.38 -6.90 22.04
CA ARG A 256 11.98 -5.85 21.19
C ARG A 256 13.36 -5.37 21.63
N TRP A 257 14.01 -6.09 22.55
CA TRP A 257 15.39 -5.79 22.93
C TRP A 257 16.38 -6.34 21.89
N VAL A 258 17.56 -5.73 21.80
CA VAL A 258 18.66 -6.21 20.95
C VAL A 258 19.95 -6.29 21.76
N PRO A 259 20.93 -7.15 21.39
CA PRO A 259 22.22 -7.20 22.08
C PRO A 259 22.90 -5.83 22.19
N GLY A 260 23.71 -5.61 23.24
CA GLY A 260 24.32 -4.31 23.57
C GLY A 260 25.20 -3.72 22.48
N ASP A 261 25.95 -4.56 21.79
CA ASP A 261 26.76 -4.18 20.63
C ASP A 261 25.90 -3.75 19.43
N VAL A 262 24.77 -4.43 19.20
CA VAL A 262 23.79 -4.05 18.17
C VAL A 262 23.11 -2.74 18.52
N ALA A 263 22.68 -2.57 19.78
CA ALA A 263 22.09 -1.32 20.26
C ALA A 263 23.05 -0.14 20.08
N ARG A 264 24.31 -0.30 20.48
CA ARG A 264 25.33 0.74 20.34
C ARG A 264 25.58 1.10 18.88
N LYS A 265 25.73 0.10 18.01
CA LYS A 265 25.92 0.32 16.58
C LYS A 265 24.75 1.09 15.96
N PHE A 266 23.51 0.69 16.27
CA PHE A 266 22.33 1.42 15.82
C PHE A 266 22.28 2.85 16.35
N ILE A 267 22.66 3.09 17.61
CA ILE A 267 22.68 4.44 18.19
C ILE A 267 23.71 5.33 17.47
N ASP A 268 24.85 4.77 17.09
CA ASP A 268 25.89 5.47 16.34
C ASP A 268 25.46 5.73 14.88
N ASP A 269 24.76 4.78 14.24
CA ASP A 269 24.19 4.93 12.89
C ASP A 269 23.00 5.91 12.85
N GLY A 270 22.24 6.02 13.95
CA GLY A 270 21.17 6.97 14.16
C GLY A 270 19.83 6.62 13.48
N TRP A 271 19.79 5.64 12.58
CA TRP A 271 18.56 5.21 11.90
C TRP A 271 18.61 3.74 11.45
N ALA A 272 17.46 3.07 11.47
CA ALA A 272 17.27 1.72 10.93
C ALA A 272 15.87 1.54 10.33
N PRO A 273 15.69 0.73 9.26
CA PRO A 273 14.37 0.48 8.68
C PRO A 273 13.47 -0.32 9.63
N THR A 274 12.18 -0.41 9.33
CA THR A 274 11.24 -1.21 10.13
C THR A 274 11.62 -2.70 10.13
N GLY A 275 12.04 -3.22 8.99
CA GLY A 275 12.44 -4.61 8.84
C GLY A 275 13.23 -4.84 7.57
N VAL A 276 13.98 -5.94 7.55
CA VAL A 276 14.75 -6.41 6.41
C VAL A 276 14.36 -7.86 6.16
N VAL A 277 14.06 -8.21 4.91
CA VAL A 277 13.79 -9.58 4.49
C VAL A 277 14.91 -10.05 3.60
N THR A 278 15.56 -11.17 3.95
CA THR A 278 16.55 -11.82 3.08
C THR A 278 16.23 -13.29 2.87
N PRO A 279 16.61 -13.88 1.72
CA PRO A 279 16.40 -15.31 1.47
C PRO A 279 17.05 -16.24 2.50
N GLY A 280 18.13 -15.79 3.17
CA GLY A 280 18.89 -16.59 4.15
C GLY A 280 18.45 -16.44 5.61
N ARG A 281 17.75 -15.36 5.97
CA ARG A 281 17.32 -15.09 7.37
C ARG A 281 15.82 -14.91 7.53
N GLY A 282 15.07 -14.82 6.44
CA GLY A 282 13.66 -14.43 6.50
C GLY A 282 13.53 -12.98 6.94
N TYR A 283 12.47 -12.66 7.68
CA TYR A 283 12.21 -11.33 8.21
C TYR A 283 12.99 -11.09 9.52
N SER A 284 13.58 -9.91 9.66
CA SER A 284 14.13 -9.41 10.92
C SER A 284 13.84 -7.91 11.06
N SER A 285 13.86 -7.38 12.28
CA SER A 285 13.74 -5.93 12.46
C SER A 285 14.97 -5.22 11.88
N GLY A 286 14.81 -3.97 11.44
CA GLY A 286 15.97 -3.25 10.88
C GLY A 286 17.03 -2.93 11.93
N VAL A 287 16.65 -2.74 13.20
CA VAL A 287 17.60 -2.54 14.31
C VAL A 287 18.47 -3.79 14.50
N GLU A 288 17.89 -5.00 14.43
CA GLU A 288 18.67 -6.24 14.44
C GLU A 288 19.57 -6.37 13.20
N ALA A 289 19.06 -5.94 12.04
CA ALA A 289 19.80 -6.01 10.78
C ALA A 289 21.04 -5.11 10.76
N VAL A 290 21.03 -3.98 11.48
CA VAL A 290 22.24 -3.15 11.69
C VAL A 290 23.38 -3.98 12.28
N GLY A 291 23.09 -4.96 13.13
CA GLY A 291 24.07 -5.87 13.73
C GLY A 291 24.71 -6.88 12.75
N TRP A 292 24.23 -6.99 11.52
CA TRP A 292 24.74 -7.97 10.55
C TRP A 292 26.12 -7.56 10.00
N SER A 293 27.02 -8.53 9.81
CA SER A 293 28.33 -8.29 9.18
C SER A 293 28.21 -8.25 7.65
N GLU A 294 29.05 -7.48 6.96
CA GLU A 294 29.02 -7.32 5.49
C GLU A 294 29.11 -8.63 4.69
N SER A 295 29.69 -9.70 5.26
CA SER A 295 29.72 -11.04 4.66
C SER A 295 28.39 -11.80 4.67
N GLN A 296 27.32 -11.18 5.18
CA GLN A 296 26.03 -11.82 5.44
C GLN A 296 24.85 -11.12 4.73
N TYR A 297 25.14 -10.19 3.82
CA TYR A 297 24.17 -9.56 2.92
C TYR A 297 24.06 -10.29 1.58
#